data_AF-A0A813LX23-F1
#
_entry.id   AF-A0A813LX23-F1
#
_cell.length_a   1.000
_cell.length_b   1.000
_cell.length_c   1.000
_cell.angle_alpha   90.00
_cell.angle_beta   90.00
_cell.angle_gamma   90.00
#
_symmetry.space_group_name_H-M   'P 1'
#
loop_
_entity.id
_entity.type
_entity.pdbx_description
1 polymer ?
#
loop_
_entity_poly.entity_id
_entity_poly.type
_entity_poly.pdbx_seq_one_letter_code
_entity_poly.pdbx_strand_id
1 'polypeptide(L)'
;MTRALQTAFLINGKSQSDSRWLVSGMCAERLSGATCDEGTPKSELVQRLTWMHHWPGVEELDEEWWKADRPEEELRVADFLDFLQSRPEQKIIVVSHGAFLESIVGYHMNNAQHHLMSITDSEGAKQKLRTSSFNLNFAVDSEYEALPLKTLAKEPLNCLKGFSRRKAALLAAIGPKTVCDLASWKYARWAESICTLAPAEQDGLRDLSHVKHGMNINHALIKDWEGYSMSDLLGAPLSAFEGLTEPNDVVFKSIGIGSIKELGTWKFYSWSRAICALAEVESADGSS
;
A
#
# COMPACT_ATOMS: atom_id res chain seq x y z
N MET A 1 5.60 -3.29 -30.37
CA MET A 1 5.79 -4.67 -30.88
C MET A 1 6.48 -4.77 -32.25
N THR A 2 6.23 -3.92 -33.27
CA THR A 2 6.82 -4.06 -34.63
C THR A 2 8.34 -4.26 -34.65
N ARG A 3 9.10 -3.45 -33.89
CA ARG A 3 10.56 -3.56 -33.81
C ARG A 3 11.04 -4.88 -33.21
N ALA A 4 10.35 -5.36 -32.17
CA ALA A 4 10.65 -6.65 -31.55
C ALA A 4 10.39 -7.81 -32.51
N LEU A 5 9.25 -7.79 -33.22
CA LEU A 5 8.91 -8.78 -34.26
C LEU A 5 9.93 -8.80 -35.40
N GLN A 6 10.33 -7.64 -35.93
CA GLN A 6 11.36 -7.57 -36.98
C GLN A 6 12.71 -8.09 -36.48
N THR A 7 13.08 -7.80 -35.24
CA THR A 7 14.31 -8.32 -34.63
C THR A 7 14.27 -9.84 -34.51
N ALA A 8 13.16 -10.39 -34.02
CA ALA A 8 12.91 -11.83 -33.98
C ALA A 8 13.01 -12.48 -35.36
N PHE A 9 12.42 -11.87 -36.39
CA PHE A 9 12.48 -12.36 -37.77
C PHE A 9 13.90 -12.31 -38.37
N LEU A 10 14.73 -11.36 -37.97
CA LEU A 10 16.14 -11.36 -38.37
C LEU A 10 16.92 -12.47 -37.66
N ILE A 11 16.69 -12.66 -36.36
CA ILE A 11 17.34 -13.71 -35.56
C ILE A 11 16.97 -15.11 -36.07
N ASN A 12 15.74 -15.31 -36.54
CA ASN A 12 15.28 -16.59 -37.06
C ASN A 12 15.77 -16.92 -38.48
N GLY A 13 16.62 -16.08 -39.07
CA GLY A 13 17.10 -16.25 -40.44
C GLY A 13 16.05 -15.93 -41.50
N LYS A 14 15.05 -15.10 -41.18
CA LYS A 14 13.93 -14.71 -42.05
C LYS A 14 13.03 -15.89 -42.44
N SER A 15 12.95 -16.90 -41.57
CA SER A 15 12.05 -18.03 -41.75
C SER A 15 10.60 -17.61 -41.47
N GLN A 16 9.71 -17.93 -42.41
CA GLN A 16 8.29 -17.61 -42.26
C GLN A 16 7.56 -18.71 -41.49
N SER A 17 7.97 -19.96 -41.59
CA SER A 17 7.23 -21.13 -41.09
C SER A 17 7.97 -21.90 -39.98
N ASP A 18 8.69 -21.18 -39.11
CA ASP A 18 9.40 -21.81 -38.00
C ASP A 18 8.49 -21.92 -36.77
N SER A 19 8.00 -23.13 -36.50
CA SER A 19 7.09 -23.41 -35.39
C SER A 19 7.70 -23.23 -34.00
N ARG A 20 9.01 -22.97 -33.92
CA ARG A 20 9.71 -22.66 -32.65
C ARG A 20 9.48 -21.21 -32.19
N TRP A 21 8.89 -20.37 -33.02
CA TRP A 21 8.59 -18.98 -32.69
C TRP A 21 7.13 -18.84 -32.27
N LEU A 22 6.89 -17.96 -31.29
CA LEU A 22 5.58 -17.67 -30.75
C LEU A 22 5.43 -16.16 -30.59
N VAL A 23 4.32 -15.61 -31.07
CA VAL A 23 3.95 -14.21 -30.82
C VAL A 23 3.05 -14.16 -29.59
N SER A 24 3.35 -13.27 -28.65
CA SER A 24 2.52 -13.05 -27.47
C SER A 24 2.50 -11.57 -27.12
N GLY A 25 1.32 -11.06 -26.72
CA GLY A 25 1.15 -9.71 -26.20
C GLY A 25 1.61 -9.53 -24.75
N MET A 26 1.93 -10.62 -24.04
CA MET A 26 2.27 -10.57 -22.60
C MET A 26 3.52 -9.71 -22.32
N CYS A 27 4.54 -9.83 -23.18
CA CYS A 27 5.79 -9.07 -23.09
C CYS A 27 5.78 -7.76 -23.88
N ALA A 28 4.61 -7.11 -23.96
CA ALA A 28 4.45 -5.78 -24.50
C ALA A 28 5.09 -4.70 -23.63
N GLU A 29 5.54 -3.61 -24.25
CA GLU A 29 6.09 -2.45 -23.56
C GLU A 29 5.07 -1.79 -22.61
N ARG A 30 5.60 -1.13 -21.57
CA ARG A 30 4.84 -0.29 -20.65
C ARG A 30 4.14 0.85 -21.41
N LEU A 31 2.86 1.07 -21.12
CA LEU A 31 2.15 2.27 -21.61
C LEU A 31 2.61 3.47 -20.78
N SER A 32 3.49 4.32 -21.31
CA SER A 32 3.90 5.56 -20.63
C SER A 32 3.01 6.76 -20.97
N GLY A 33 1.97 6.56 -21.79
CA GLY A 33 1.11 7.61 -22.31
C GLY A 33 1.71 8.37 -23.50
N ALA A 34 2.91 8.00 -23.95
CA ALA A 34 3.46 8.47 -25.21
C ALA A 34 2.79 7.73 -26.38
N THR A 35 2.44 8.46 -27.45
CA THR A 35 1.83 7.88 -28.67
C THR A 35 2.72 6.83 -29.35
N CYS A 36 4.02 6.77 -29.02
CA CYS A 36 4.93 5.73 -29.51
C CYS A 36 4.80 4.39 -28.77
N ASP A 37 4.09 4.36 -27.65
CA ASP A 37 3.85 3.16 -26.83
C ASP A 37 2.51 2.50 -27.19
N GLU A 38 1.65 3.22 -27.91
CA GLU A 38 0.48 2.66 -28.55
C GLU A 38 0.94 1.63 -29.59
N GLY A 39 0.49 0.39 -29.41
CA GLY A 39 0.74 -0.69 -30.34
C GLY A 39 0.06 -0.47 -31.68
N THR A 40 0.41 -1.32 -32.63
CA THR A 40 -0.26 -1.38 -33.93
C THR A 40 -1.32 -2.49 -33.88
N PRO A 41 -2.56 -2.27 -34.38
CA PRO A 41 -3.59 -3.30 -34.42
C PRO A 41 -3.10 -4.59 -35.07
N LYS A 42 -3.58 -5.75 -34.62
CA LYS A 42 -3.21 -7.05 -35.20
C LYS A 42 -3.42 -7.03 -36.71
N SER A 43 -4.59 -6.61 -37.18
CA SER A 43 -4.93 -6.56 -38.60
C SER A 43 -3.92 -5.75 -39.43
N GLU A 44 -3.47 -4.60 -38.92
CA GLU A 44 -2.46 -3.75 -39.59
C GLU A 44 -1.06 -4.37 -39.50
N LEU A 45 -0.67 -4.93 -38.35
CA LEU A 45 0.61 -5.62 -38.19
C LEU A 45 0.77 -6.75 -39.20
N VAL A 46 -0.28 -7.53 -39.34
CA VAL A 46 -0.36 -8.68 -40.23
C VAL A 46 -0.25 -8.24 -41.71
N GLN A 47 -0.90 -7.15 -42.10
CA GLN A 47 -0.74 -6.56 -43.44
C GLN A 47 0.67 -6.04 -43.70
N ARG A 48 1.29 -5.39 -42.70
CA ARG A 48 2.63 -4.81 -42.83
C ARG A 48 3.75 -5.85 -42.77
N LEU A 49 3.56 -6.90 -41.97
CA LEU A 49 4.51 -7.98 -41.73
C LEU A 49 3.89 -9.29 -42.23
N THR A 50 3.76 -9.43 -43.54
CA THR A 50 3.06 -10.55 -44.20
C THR A 50 3.62 -11.93 -43.84
N TRP A 51 4.86 -12.02 -43.40
CA TRP A 51 5.47 -13.26 -42.91
C TRP A 51 4.92 -13.71 -41.56
N MET A 52 4.39 -12.80 -40.74
CA MET A 52 3.95 -13.06 -39.37
C MET A 52 2.74 -13.99 -39.30
N HIS A 53 1.89 -14.02 -40.32
CA HIS A 53 0.71 -14.90 -40.40
C HIS A 53 0.99 -16.38 -40.09
N HIS A 54 2.21 -16.83 -40.33
CA HIS A 54 2.60 -18.23 -40.19
C HIS A 54 3.21 -18.55 -38.82
N TRP A 55 3.41 -17.55 -37.96
CA TRP A 55 3.92 -17.75 -36.62
C TRP A 55 2.79 -18.10 -35.65
N PRO A 56 2.94 -19.15 -34.83
CA PRO A 56 2.05 -19.43 -33.71
C PRO A 56 1.81 -18.20 -32.82
N GLY A 57 0.62 -18.11 -32.20
CA GLY A 57 0.28 -17.03 -31.27
C GLY A 57 -0.32 -15.78 -31.94
N VAL A 58 -0.22 -15.67 -33.27
CA VAL A 58 -0.74 -14.51 -34.01
C VAL A 58 -2.26 -14.55 -34.10
N GLU A 59 -2.87 -15.72 -34.21
CA GLU A 59 -4.33 -15.87 -34.23
C GLU A 59 -4.92 -15.48 -32.87
N GLU A 60 -4.26 -15.90 -31.80
CA GLU A 60 -4.62 -15.68 -30.39
C GLU A 60 -4.36 -14.24 -29.90
N LEU A 61 -3.55 -13.47 -30.63
CA LEU A 61 -3.29 -12.07 -30.29
C LEU A 61 -4.58 -11.25 -30.46
N ASP A 62 -4.95 -10.47 -29.45
CA ASP A 62 -6.08 -9.55 -29.55
C ASP A 62 -5.86 -8.49 -30.64
N GLU A 63 -6.96 -8.03 -31.26
CA GLU A 63 -6.89 -6.96 -32.27
C GLU A 63 -6.18 -5.72 -31.71
N GLU A 64 -6.51 -5.37 -30.48
CA GLU A 64 -5.83 -4.36 -29.69
C GLU A 64 -5.18 -5.01 -28.47
N TRP A 65 -4.10 -5.78 -28.69
CA TRP A 65 -3.27 -6.38 -27.64
C TRP A 65 -2.71 -5.36 -26.62
N TRP A 66 -2.78 -4.07 -27.00
CA TRP A 66 -2.47 -2.79 -26.35
C TRP A 66 -3.12 -2.23 -25.09
N LYS A 67 -4.39 -2.56 -24.86
CA LYS A 67 -5.31 -1.59 -24.22
C LYS A 67 -4.98 -1.24 -22.77
N ALA A 68 -5.57 -0.14 -22.30
CA ALA A 68 -5.38 0.44 -20.97
C ALA A 68 -5.92 -0.41 -19.80
N ASP A 69 -6.84 -1.35 -20.04
CA ASP A 69 -7.35 -2.28 -19.01
C ASP A 69 -6.42 -3.49 -18.86
N ARG A 70 -5.16 -3.19 -18.55
CA ARG A 70 -4.12 -4.18 -18.30
C ARG A 70 -3.88 -4.29 -16.80
N PRO A 71 -3.57 -5.49 -16.27
CA PRO A 71 -3.04 -5.60 -14.92
C PRO A 71 -1.80 -4.72 -14.76
N GLU A 72 -1.48 -4.38 -13.51
CA GLU A 72 -0.24 -3.69 -13.17
C GLU A 72 0.97 -4.41 -13.79
N GLU A 73 1.99 -3.64 -14.17
CA GLU A 73 3.13 -4.15 -14.94
C GLU A 73 3.83 -5.30 -14.19
N GLU A 74 3.88 -5.22 -12.86
CA GLU A 74 4.42 -6.23 -11.96
C GLU A 74 3.67 -7.57 -12.07
N LEU A 75 2.33 -7.52 -12.11
CA LEU A 75 1.48 -8.71 -12.30
C LEU A 75 1.68 -9.29 -13.70
N ARG A 76 1.74 -8.44 -14.73
CA ARG A 76 1.98 -8.89 -16.11
C ARG A 76 3.34 -9.57 -16.28
N VAL A 77 4.38 -9.02 -15.66
CA VAL A 77 5.71 -9.62 -15.66
C VAL A 77 5.69 -10.94 -14.90
N ALA A 78 5.01 -11.01 -13.75
CA ALA A 78 4.86 -12.27 -13.01
C ALA A 78 4.14 -13.35 -13.84
N ASP A 79 3.00 -13.02 -14.45
CA ASP A 79 2.23 -13.92 -15.32
C ASP A 79 3.06 -14.37 -16.54
N PHE A 80 3.86 -13.46 -17.11
CA PHE A 80 4.77 -13.79 -18.20
C PHE A 80 5.87 -14.76 -17.76
N LEU A 81 6.46 -14.57 -16.57
CA LEU A 81 7.46 -15.49 -16.02
C LEU A 81 6.84 -16.87 -15.68
N ASP A 82 5.60 -16.91 -15.17
CA ASP A 82 4.84 -18.15 -14.97
C ASP A 82 4.59 -18.86 -16.32
N PHE A 83 4.20 -18.10 -17.35
CA PHE A 83 4.06 -18.61 -18.70
C PHE A 83 5.37 -19.22 -19.22
N LEU A 84 6.50 -18.51 -19.09
CA LEU A 84 7.82 -19.02 -19.49
C LEU A 84 8.22 -20.29 -18.73
N GLN A 85 7.83 -20.43 -17.47
CA GLN A 85 8.12 -21.63 -16.68
C GLN A 85 7.27 -22.85 -17.08
N SER A 86 6.04 -22.61 -17.53
CA SER A 86 5.16 -23.68 -18.00
C SER A 86 5.58 -24.27 -19.36
N ARG A 87 6.49 -23.60 -20.05
CA ARG A 87 6.97 -23.99 -21.38
C ARG A 87 7.84 -25.26 -21.32
N PRO A 88 7.62 -26.24 -22.22
CA PRO A 88 8.47 -27.44 -22.27
C PRO A 88 9.87 -27.17 -22.83
N GLU A 89 10.12 -26.01 -23.43
CA GLU A 89 11.38 -25.66 -24.05
C GLU A 89 12.50 -25.42 -23.02
N GLN A 90 13.69 -26.03 -23.23
CA GLN A 90 14.83 -25.89 -22.31
C GLN A 90 15.58 -24.55 -22.44
N LYS A 91 15.46 -23.89 -23.59
CA LYS A 91 16.12 -22.62 -23.89
C LYS A 91 15.13 -21.75 -24.64
N ILE A 92 14.75 -20.64 -24.00
CA ILE A 92 13.79 -19.69 -24.56
C ILE A 92 14.51 -18.37 -24.78
N ILE A 93 14.36 -17.81 -25.98
CA ILE A 93 14.82 -16.47 -26.31
C ILE A 93 13.60 -15.56 -26.29
N VAL A 94 13.61 -14.56 -25.43
CA VAL A 94 12.57 -13.53 -25.37
C VAL A 94 13.07 -12.30 -26.11
N VAL A 95 12.35 -11.88 -27.15
CA VAL A 95 12.60 -10.63 -27.86
C VAL A 95 11.48 -9.66 -27.49
N SER A 96 11.82 -8.64 -26.69
CA SER A 96 10.86 -7.69 -26.14
C SER A 96 11.47 -6.29 -26.08
N HIS A 97 10.89 -5.42 -25.27
CA HIS A 97 11.20 -4.02 -25.14
C HIS A 97 11.99 -3.72 -23.87
N GLY A 98 12.66 -2.56 -23.83
CA GLY A 98 13.63 -2.22 -22.79
C GLY A 98 13.00 -2.12 -21.40
N ALA A 99 11.88 -1.41 -21.25
CA ALA A 99 11.29 -1.22 -19.93
C ALA A 99 10.62 -2.51 -19.42
N PHE A 100 9.96 -3.28 -20.29
CA PHE A 100 9.45 -4.61 -19.92
C PHE A 100 10.58 -5.54 -19.44
N LEU A 101 11.70 -5.62 -20.17
CA LEU A 101 12.83 -6.47 -19.80
C LEU A 101 13.55 -5.97 -18.55
N GLU A 102 13.61 -4.66 -18.33
CA GLU A 102 14.18 -4.06 -17.12
C GLU A 102 13.49 -4.55 -15.84
N SER A 103 12.16 -4.74 -15.87
CA SER A 103 11.40 -5.33 -14.75
C SER A 103 11.81 -6.79 -14.46
N ILE A 104 12.36 -7.50 -15.43
CA ILE A 104 12.82 -8.90 -15.27
C ILE A 104 14.29 -8.94 -14.84
N VAL A 105 15.16 -8.20 -15.53
CA VAL A 105 16.63 -8.28 -15.35
C VAL A 105 17.16 -7.30 -14.30
N GLY A 106 16.36 -6.32 -13.89
CA GLY A 106 16.70 -5.32 -12.87
C GLY A 106 17.56 -4.15 -13.36
N TYR A 107 17.75 -3.98 -14.67
CA TYR A 107 18.45 -2.85 -15.26
C TYR A 107 18.03 -2.59 -16.71
N HIS A 108 18.16 -1.34 -17.16
CA HIS A 108 17.82 -0.95 -18.52
C HIS A 108 18.74 -1.60 -19.57
N MET A 109 18.14 -2.21 -20.60
CA MET A 109 18.87 -2.83 -21.71
C MET A 109 18.90 -1.91 -22.94
N ASN A 110 20.08 -1.72 -23.53
CA ASN A 110 20.22 -0.99 -24.79
C ASN A 110 19.64 -1.78 -25.97
N ASN A 111 19.38 -1.09 -27.09
CA ASN A 111 18.89 -1.74 -28.31
C ASN A 111 19.80 -2.91 -28.74
N ALA A 112 19.19 -4.08 -28.98
CA ALA A 112 19.87 -5.32 -29.35
C ALA A 112 20.87 -5.88 -28.31
N GLN A 113 20.88 -5.36 -27.08
CA GLN A 113 21.56 -6.00 -25.96
C GLN A 113 20.85 -7.30 -25.57
N HIS A 114 21.60 -8.28 -25.05
CA HIS A 114 21.05 -9.53 -24.53
C HIS A 114 21.51 -9.77 -23.09
N HIS A 115 20.71 -10.53 -22.35
CA HIS A 115 21.03 -10.99 -21.01
C HIS A 115 20.69 -12.49 -20.91
N LEU A 116 21.57 -13.26 -20.29
CA LEU A 116 21.35 -14.67 -20.01
C LEU A 116 21.00 -14.82 -18.53
N MET A 117 19.87 -15.45 -18.25
CA MET A 117 19.42 -15.75 -16.88
C MET A 117 18.87 -17.17 -16.81
N SER A 118 19.00 -17.81 -15.65
CA SER A 118 18.30 -19.06 -15.39
C SER A 118 16.84 -18.79 -15.08
N ILE A 119 15.95 -19.73 -15.42
CA ILE A 119 14.55 -19.65 -15.00
C ILE A 119 14.43 -19.68 -13.47
N THR A 120 15.38 -20.28 -12.76
CA THR A 120 15.44 -20.21 -11.28
C THR A 120 15.71 -18.80 -10.77
N ASP A 121 16.48 -18.00 -11.52
CA ASP A 121 16.77 -16.60 -11.15
C ASP A 121 15.53 -15.72 -11.32
N SER A 122 14.61 -16.15 -12.21
CA SER A 122 13.33 -15.47 -12.40
C SER A 122 12.40 -15.58 -11.17
N GLU A 123 12.57 -16.58 -10.31
CA GLU A 123 11.84 -16.64 -9.02
C GLU A 123 12.22 -15.48 -8.09
N GLY A 124 13.51 -15.10 -8.07
CA GLY A 124 13.96 -13.91 -7.34
C GLY A 124 13.38 -12.62 -7.90
N ALA A 125 13.25 -12.53 -9.23
CA ALA A 125 12.58 -11.40 -9.89
C ALA A 125 11.07 -11.38 -9.57
N LYS A 126 10.38 -12.53 -9.64
CA LYS A 126 8.97 -12.66 -9.23
C LYS A 126 8.76 -12.26 -7.78
N GLN A 127 9.65 -12.67 -6.88
CA GLN A 127 9.53 -12.34 -5.47
C GLN A 127 9.69 -10.84 -5.25
N LYS A 128 10.66 -10.19 -5.90
CA LYS A 128 10.83 -8.73 -5.86
C LYS A 128 9.63 -7.96 -6.43
N LEU A 129 9.01 -8.48 -7.49
CA LEU A 129 7.82 -7.89 -8.11
C LEU A 129 6.56 -8.09 -7.26
N ARG A 130 6.45 -9.23 -6.57
CA ARG A 130 5.37 -9.55 -5.62
C ARG A 130 5.55 -8.90 -4.25
N THR A 131 6.74 -8.42 -3.89
CA THR A 131 6.99 -7.64 -2.67
C THR A 131 6.57 -6.16 -2.77
N SER A 132 5.72 -5.80 -3.74
CA SER A 132 5.33 -4.40 -3.98
C SER A 132 4.14 -3.96 -3.12
N SER A 133 4.36 -2.81 -2.47
CA SER A 133 3.48 -2.04 -1.58
C SER A 133 3.25 -2.62 -0.17
N PHE A 134 3.71 -1.88 0.83
CA PHE A 134 3.20 -1.99 2.20
C PHE A 134 1.66 -1.96 2.13
N ASN A 135 0.98 -3.00 2.62
CA ASN A 135 -0.49 -3.11 2.58
C ASN A 135 -1.16 -2.18 3.61
N LEU A 136 -0.81 -0.90 3.59
CA LEU A 136 -1.33 0.17 4.43
C LEU A 136 -1.94 1.30 3.59
N ASN A 137 -2.22 1.07 2.30
CA ASN A 137 -2.78 2.04 1.35
C ASN A 137 -4.13 2.64 1.80
N PHE A 138 -4.81 2.04 2.78
CA PHE A 138 -6.03 2.59 3.39
C PHE A 138 -5.77 3.41 4.66
N ALA A 139 -4.61 3.27 5.29
CA ALA A 139 -4.22 3.96 6.52
C ALA A 139 -3.26 5.13 6.27
N VAL A 140 -2.47 5.07 5.19
CA VAL A 140 -1.40 6.01 4.87
C VAL A 140 -1.76 6.80 3.61
N ASP A 141 -1.40 8.08 3.59
CA ASP A 141 -1.57 8.95 2.42
C ASP A 141 -0.57 8.56 1.31
N SER A 142 -0.96 8.68 0.04
CA SER A 142 -0.19 8.22 -1.12
C SER A 142 1.25 8.77 -1.18
N GLU A 143 1.48 9.97 -0.61
CA GLU A 143 2.84 10.55 -0.54
C GLU A 143 3.79 9.75 0.38
N TYR A 144 3.27 8.90 1.26
CA TYR A 144 4.02 8.21 2.33
C TYR A 144 3.93 6.67 2.24
N GLU A 145 3.19 6.10 1.28
CA GLU A 145 2.96 4.65 1.14
C GLU A 145 4.25 3.83 0.92
N ALA A 146 5.31 4.46 0.41
CA ALA A 146 6.60 3.84 0.18
C ALA A 146 7.58 3.93 1.37
N LEU A 147 7.20 4.61 2.46
CA LEU A 147 8.09 4.79 3.61
C LEU A 147 8.08 3.54 4.52
N PRO A 148 9.24 3.09 5.02
CA PRO A 148 9.31 2.10 6.09
C PRO A 148 8.56 2.57 7.34
N LEU A 149 8.02 1.64 8.13
CA LEU A 149 7.24 1.93 9.34
C LEU A 149 8.03 2.74 10.36
N LYS A 150 9.33 2.48 10.52
CA LYS A 150 10.20 3.27 11.41
C LYS A 150 10.31 4.73 10.99
N THR A 151 10.24 5.00 9.69
CA THR A 151 10.22 6.36 9.16
C THR A 151 8.83 6.95 9.33
N LEU A 152 7.79 6.22 8.92
CA LEU A 152 6.39 6.63 9.04
C LEU A 152 5.99 6.98 10.49
N ALA A 153 6.50 6.25 11.47
CA ALA A 153 6.27 6.53 12.90
C ALA A 153 6.75 7.93 13.33
N LYS A 154 7.75 8.49 12.63
CA LYS A 154 8.33 9.82 12.90
C LYS A 154 7.68 10.93 12.08
N GLU A 155 6.86 10.58 11.10
CA GLU A 155 6.18 11.54 10.23
C GLU A 155 5.06 12.28 10.98
N PRO A 156 4.70 13.49 10.53
CA PRO A 156 3.56 14.22 11.05
C PRO A 156 2.25 13.50 10.72
N LEU A 157 1.21 13.75 11.53
CA LEU A 157 -0.05 13.01 11.44
C LEU A 157 -0.78 13.11 10.09
N ASN A 158 -0.42 14.09 9.25
CA ASN A 158 -0.97 14.18 7.90
C ASN A 158 -0.43 13.12 6.92
N CYS A 159 0.48 12.26 7.35
CA CYS A 159 0.81 11.04 6.63
C CYS A 159 -0.30 9.98 6.73
N LEU A 160 -1.27 10.15 7.65
CA LEU A 160 -2.40 9.24 7.79
C LEU A 160 -3.55 9.64 6.86
N LYS A 161 -4.06 8.67 6.10
CA LYS A 161 -5.07 8.90 5.07
C LYS A 161 -6.36 9.50 5.63
N GLY A 162 -6.71 10.69 5.12
CA GLY A 162 -7.88 11.44 5.58
C GLY A 162 -7.63 12.33 6.80
N PHE A 163 -6.38 12.48 7.24
CA PHE A 163 -6.00 13.46 8.26
C PHE A 163 -5.27 14.66 7.63
N SER A 164 -6.01 15.74 7.36
CA SER A 164 -5.43 16.90 6.67
C SER A 164 -4.29 17.58 7.46
N ARG A 165 -3.37 18.26 6.76
CA ARG A 165 -2.31 19.11 7.36
C ARG A 165 -2.84 20.12 8.38
N ARG A 166 -4.02 20.72 8.12
CA ARG A 166 -4.68 21.64 9.05
C ARG A 166 -5.08 20.96 10.37
N LYS A 167 -5.67 19.77 10.30
CA LYS A 167 -6.04 18.98 11.49
C LYS A 167 -4.79 18.54 12.28
N ALA A 168 -3.72 18.14 11.57
CA ALA A 168 -2.45 17.81 12.18
C ALA A 168 -1.83 19.01 12.94
N ALA A 169 -1.82 20.20 12.34
CA ALA A 169 -1.32 21.41 12.99
C ALA A 169 -2.12 21.78 14.26
N LEU A 170 -3.45 21.63 14.21
CA LEU A 170 -4.33 21.88 15.36
C LEU A 170 -4.04 20.91 16.51
N LEU A 171 -3.89 19.62 16.23
CA LEU A 171 -3.61 18.63 17.26
C LEU A 171 -2.17 18.76 17.81
N ALA A 172 -1.20 19.10 16.96
CA ALA A 172 0.18 19.37 17.36
C ALA A 172 0.29 20.51 18.38
N ALA A 173 -0.65 21.48 18.37
CA ALA A 173 -0.69 22.57 19.34
C ALA A 173 -1.07 22.10 20.76
N ILE A 174 -1.71 20.93 20.90
CA ILE A 174 -2.13 20.37 22.19
C ILE A 174 -1.34 19.13 22.62
N GLY A 175 -0.35 18.71 21.83
CA GLY A 175 0.57 17.65 22.22
C GLY A 175 1.20 16.89 21.04
N PRO A 176 0.47 15.96 20.41
CA PRO A 176 1.07 14.99 19.51
C PRO A 176 1.40 15.60 18.15
N LYS A 177 2.69 15.55 17.77
CA LYS A 177 3.18 16.13 16.51
C LYS A 177 3.37 15.04 15.45
N THR A 178 3.82 13.87 15.88
CA THR A 178 4.11 12.71 15.03
C THR A 178 3.15 11.55 15.26
N VAL A 179 3.18 10.56 14.37
CA VAL A 179 2.46 9.29 14.55
C VAL A 179 2.84 8.63 15.89
N CYS A 180 4.13 8.61 16.24
CA CYS A 180 4.61 8.05 17.51
C CYS A 180 4.15 8.85 18.74
N ASP A 181 4.11 10.19 18.63
CA ASP A 181 3.57 11.01 19.72
C ASP A 181 2.10 10.71 19.96
N LEU A 182 1.30 10.53 18.89
CA LEU A 182 -0.11 10.17 19.02
C LEU A 182 -0.27 8.75 19.60
N ALA A 183 0.51 7.78 19.13
CA ALA A 183 0.48 6.40 19.62
C ALA A 183 0.75 6.29 21.13
N SER A 184 1.62 7.15 21.66
CA SER A 184 2.02 7.19 23.07
C SER A 184 1.23 8.20 23.90
N TRP A 185 0.31 8.96 23.30
CA TRP A 185 -0.37 10.06 23.97
C TRP A 185 -1.28 9.58 25.10
N LYS A 186 -1.07 10.10 26.32
CA LYS A 186 -1.77 9.62 27.52
C LYS A 186 -3.30 9.77 27.43
N TYR A 187 -3.80 10.86 26.84
CA TYR A 187 -5.24 11.13 26.77
C TYR A 187 -5.96 10.15 25.84
N ALA A 188 -5.36 9.81 24.70
CA ALA A 188 -5.91 8.79 23.81
C ALA A 188 -5.86 7.39 24.44
N ARG A 189 -4.77 7.07 25.16
CA ARG A 189 -4.66 5.82 25.96
C ARG A 189 -5.74 5.70 27.03
N TRP A 190 -5.97 6.77 27.80
CA TRP A 190 -7.01 6.80 28.82
C TRP A 190 -8.40 6.63 28.20
N ALA A 191 -8.69 7.36 27.14
CA ALA A 191 -9.97 7.26 26.43
C ALA A 191 -10.22 5.86 25.88
N GLU A 192 -9.23 5.24 25.22
CA GLU A 192 -9.33 3.87 24.71
C GLU A 192 -9.53 2.85 25.85
N SER A 193 -8.82 3.02 26.97
CA SER A 193 -8.96 2.15 28.15
C SER A 193 -10.36 2.23 28.75
N ILE A 194 -10.91 3.45 28.87
CA ILE A 194 -12.29 3.67 29.34
C ILE A 194 -13.27 3.02 28.37
N CYS A 195 -13.13 3.22 27.05
CA CYS A 195 -14.00 2.58 26.05
C CYS A 195 -13.94 1.04 26.11
N THR A 196 -12.76 0.49 26.37
CA THR A 196 -12.55 -0.96 26.44
C THR A 196 -13.16 -1.57 27.69
N LEU A 197 -13.07 -0.86 28.82
CA LEU A 197 -13.53 -1.36 30.13
C LEU A 197 -14.98 -1.01 30.46
N ALA A 198 -15.56 0.04 29.85
CA ALA A 198 -16.95 0.43 30.10
C ALA A 198 -17.96 -0.72 29.89
N PRO A 199 -17.86 -1.57 28.85
CA PRO A 199 -18.76 -2.72 28.68
C PRO A 199 -18.60 -3.81 29.75
N ALA A 200 -17.52 -3.80 30.53
CA ALA A 200 -17.28 -4.74 31.63
C ALA A 200 -17.82 -4.22 32.98
N GLU A 201 -18.40 -3.02 33.02
CA GLU A 201 -19.08 -2.52 34.21
C GLU A 201 -20.36 -3.33 34.49
N GLN A 202 -20.59 -3.64 35.76
CA GLN A 202 -21.82 -4.30 36.19
C GLN A 202 -22.86 -3.28 36.60
N ASP A 203 -24.00 -3.26 35.90
CA ASP A 203 -25.11 -2.35 36.18
C ASP A 203 -25.62 -2.49 37.63
N GLY A 204 -25.78 -1.34 38.30
CA GLY A 204 -26.43 -1.26 39.62
C GLY A 204 -25.63 -1.80 40.81
N LEU A 205 -24.41 -2.30 40.62
CA LEU A 205 -23.56 -2.87 41.68
C LEU A 205 -22.41 -1.98 42.12
N ARG A 206 -22.47 -0.69 41.79
CA ARG A 206 -21.59 0.29 42.42
C ARG A 206 -21.99 0.41 43.87
N ASP A 207 -21.32 -0.35 44.72
CA ASP A 207 -21.52 -0.32 46.16
C ASP A 207 -21.31 1.12 46.65
N LEU A 208 -22.43 1.78 46.96
CA LEU A 208 -22.43 3.17 47.42
C LEU A 208 -21.71 3.33 48.77
N SER A 209 -21.46 2.23 49.50
CA SER A 209 -20.66 2.24 50.71
C SER A 209 -19.16 2.47 50.44
N HIS A 210 -18.70 2.17 49.21
CA HIS A 210 -17.35 2.46 48.73
C HIS A 210 -17.21 3.84 48.08
N VAL A 211 -18.24 4.69 48.04
CA VAL A 211 -18.15 6.08 47.52
C VAL A 211 -17.10 6.92 48.27
N LYS A 212 -16.76 6.53 49.50
CA LYS A 212 -15.63 7.12 50.25
C LYS A 212 -14.25 6.84 49.64
N HIS A 213 -14.13 5.81 48.81
CA HIS A 213 -12.90 5.38 48.16
C HIS A 213 -13.10 5.69 46.68
N GLY A 214 -12.65 6.87 46.24
CA GLY A 214 -12.87 7.34 44.87
C GLY A 214 -12.44 6.33 43.80
N MET A 215 -12.81 6.57 42.55
CA MET A 215 -12.54 5.64 41.45
C MET A 215 -11.04 5.35 41.26
N ASN A 216 -10.69 4.16 40.76
CA ASN A 216 -9.28 3.75 40.55
C ASN A 216 -8.54 4.58 39.48
N ILE A 217 -9.18 5.57 38.85
CA ILE A 217 -8.60 6.46 37.85
C ILE A 217 -8.76 7.96 38.20
N ASN A 218 -8.92 8.33 39.47
CA ASN A 218 -9.13 9.74 39.86
C ASN A 218 -8.02 10.66 39.33
N HIS A 219 -6.76 10.21 39.27
CA HIS A 219 -5.65 10.97 38.70
C HIS A 219 -5.65 11.11 37.17
N ALA A 220 -6.64 10.55 36.48
CA ALA A 220 -6.87 10.80 35.06
C ALA A 220 -7.93 11.88 34.84
N LEU A 221 -8.75 12.20 35.85
CA LEU A 221 -9.94 13.04 35.73
C LEU A 221 -9.80 14.31 36.57
N ILE A 222 -10.49 15.37 36.18
CA ILE A 222 -10.68 16.51 37.06
C ILE A 222 -11.69 16.17 38.16
N LYS A 223 -11.63 16.89 39.27
CA LYS A 223 -12.45 16.66 40.47
C LYS A 223 -13.96 16.54 40.20
N ASP A 224 -14.49 17.31 39.27
CA ASP A 224 -15.92 17.32 38.94
C ASP A 224 -16.38 16.03 38.24
N TRP A 225 -15.44 15.26 37.66
CA TRP A 225 -15.71 13.99 36.99
C TRP A 225 -15.23 12.78 37.80
N GLU A 226 -14.57 12.99 38.95
CA GLU A 226 -14.21 11.91 39.87
C GLU A 226 -15.48 11.20 40.37
N GLY A 227 -15.49 9.87 40.28
CA GLY A 227 -16.62 9.06 40.75
C GLY A 227 -17.78 8.90 39.75
N TYR A 228 -17.67 9.37 38.51
CA TYR A 228 -18.57 8.94 37.43
C TYR A 228 -18.25 7.50 37.00
N SER A 229 -19.22 6.75 36.46
CA SER A 229 -18.93 5.41 35.92
C SER A 229 -18.18 5.54 34.60
N MET A 230 -17.47 4.49 34.15
CA MET A 230 -16.84 4.49 32.84
C MET A 230 -17.88 4.68 31.73
N SER A 231 -19.07 4.10 31.89
CA SER A 231 -20.21 4.27 31.00
C SER A 231 -20.69 5.73 30.92
N ASP A 232 -20.78 6.42 32.06
CA ASP A 232 -21.12 7.85 32.08
C ASP A 232 -20.02 8.70 31.43
N LEU A 233 -18.74 8.33 31.65
CA LEU A 233 -17.60 9.04 31.08
C LEU A 233 -17.53 8.97 29.55
N LEU A 234 -18.13 7.96 28.91
CA LEU A 234 -18.12 7.84 27.45
C LEU A 234 -18.68 9.11 26.76
N GLY A 235 -19.69 9.75 27.35
CA GLY A 235 -20.30 10.97 26.83
C GLY A 235 -19.62 12.26 27.28
N ALA A 236 -18.63 12.19 28.18
CA ALA A 236 -17.97 13.35 28.74
C ALA A 236 -17.08 14.08 27.70
N PRO A 237 -16.90 15.41 27.82
CA PRO A 237 -15.92 16.15 27.03
C PRO A 237 -14.48 15.76 27.40
N LEU A 238 -13.48 16.10 26.57
CA LEU A 238 -12.09 15.73 26.87
C LEU A 238 -11.49 16.57 28.00
N SER A 239 -12.01 17.77 28.26
CA SER A 239 -11.71 18.57 29.46
C SER A 239 -12.06 17.86 30.78
N ALA A 240 -12.80 16.75 30.75
CA ALA A 240 -12.95 15.87 31.91
C ALA A 240 -11.61 15.25 32.35
N PHE A 241 -10.63 15.12 31.44
CA PHE A 241 -9.31 14.62 31.78
C PHE A 241 -8.41 15.68 32.43
N GLU A 242 -7.63 15.25 33.42
CA GLU A 242 -6.68 16.12 34.10
C GLU A 242 -5.62 16.69 33.14
N GLY A 243 -5.50 18.02 33.12
CA GLY A 243 -4.57 18.76 32.27
C GLY A 243 -5.13 19.13 30.89
N LEU A 244 -6.36 18.75 30.57
CA LEU A 244 -7.12 19.34 29.46
C LEU A 244 -8.11 20.39 30.00
N THR A 245 -8.40 21.38 29.17
CA THR A 245 -9.25 22.54 29.50
C THR A 245 -10.33 22.72 28.43
N GLU A 246 -11.39 23.48 28.71
CA GLU A 246 -12.46 23.75 27.72
C GLU A 246 -11.94 24.31 26.38
N PRO A 247 -10.91 25.20 26.32
CA PRO A 247 -10.28 25.57 25.06
C PRO A 247 -9.74 24.37 24.25
N ASN A 248 -9.26 23.31 24.91
CA ASN A 248 -8.82 22.10 24.20
C ASN A 248 -10.00 21.39 23.54
N ASP A 249 -11.19 21.38 24.15
CA ASP A 249 -12.39 20.77 23.55
C ASP A 249 -12.78 21.43 22.23
N VAL A 250 -12.56 22.74 22.09
CA VAL A 250 -12.79 23.45 20.82
C VAL A 250 -11.86 22.92 19.73
N VAL A 251 -10.58 22.67 20.07
CA VAL A 251 -9.61 22.08 19.15
C VAL A 251 -10.02 20.66 18.78
N PHE A 252 -10.40 19.82 19.74
CA PHE A 252 -10.87 18.47 19.46
C PHE A 252 -12.13 18.44 18.58
N LYS A 253 -13.12 19.31 18.87
CA LYS A 253 -14.33 19.41 18.06
C LYS A 253 -14.02 19.78 16.62
N SER A 254 -13.03 20.66 16.40
CA SER A 254 -12.60 21.06 15.05
C SER A 254 -11.98 19.92 14.23
N ILE A 255 -11.44 18.88 14.88
CA ILE A 255 -10.94 17.68 14.19
C ILE A 255 -11.96 16.55 14.10
N GLY A 256 -13.14 16.72 14.73
CA GLY A 256 -14.25 15.77 14.73
C GLY A 256 -14.31 14.86 15.97
N ILE A 257 -13.80 15.34 17.12
CA ILE A 257 -13.82 14.61 18.39
C ILE A 257 -14.45 15.52 19.45
N GLY A 258 -15.60 15.13 19.98
CA GLY A 258 -16.35 15.87 20.99
C GLY A 258 -16.49 15.14 22.33
N SER A 259 -16.13 13.85 22.40
CA SER A 259 -16.29 13.04 23.60
C SER A 259 -15.14 12.06 23.84
N ILE A 260 -15.03 11.56 25.08
CA ILE A 260 -14.08 10.49 25.44
C ILE A 260 -14.31 9.27 24.55
N LYS A 261 -15.56 8.89 24.28
CA LYS A 261 -15.88 7.76 23.40
C LYS A 261 -15.28 7.94 22.01
N GLU A 262 -15.48 9.10 21.41
CA GLU A 262 -14.98 9.39 20.06
C GLU A 262 -13.46 9.38 19.98
N LEU A 263 -12.77 9.89 21.01
CA LEU A 263 -11.30 9.79 21.10
C LEU A 263 -10.84 8.35 21.31
N GLY A 264 -11.52 7.60 22.17
CA GLY A 264 -11.16 6.21 22.51
C GLY A 264 -11.40 5.22 21.38
N THR A 265 -12.31 5.53 20.45
CA THR A 265 -12.56 4.73 19.23
C THR A 265 -11.95 5.37 17.97
N TRP A 266 -11.03 6.31 18.13
CA TRP A 266 -10.53 7.10 17.02
C TRP A 266 -9.55 6.32 16.15
N LYS A 267 -9.93 6.04 14.89
CA LYS A 267 -9.14 5.20 13.97
C LYS A 267 -7.68 5.64 13.81
N PHE A 268 -7.41 6.94 13.81
CA PHE A 268 -6.05 7.46 13.59
C PHE A 268 -5.12 7.13 14.76
N TYR A 269 -5.65 7.12 15.98
CA TYR A 269 -4.90 6.68 17.15
C TYR A 269 -4.64 5.17 17.09
N SER A 270 -5.64 4.35 16.73
CA SER A 270 -5.45 2.90 16.53
C SER A 270 -4.40 2.58 15.46
N TRP A 271 -4.46 3.26 14.30
CA TRP A 271 -3.46 3.13 13.25
C TRP A 271 -2.07 3.54 13.71
N SER A 272 -1.97 4.65 14.45
CA SER A 272 -0.69 5.13 14.98
C SER A 272 -0.04 4.12 15.91
N ARG A 273 -0.82 3.49 16.80
CA ARG A 273 -0.34 2.41 17.67
C ARG A 273 0.14 1.20 16.87
N ALA A 274 -0.65 0.75 15.88
CA ALA A 274 -0.28 -0.38 15.06
C ALA A 274 1.02 -0.13 14.27
N ILE A 275 1.15 1.06 13.65
CA ILE A 275 2.38 1.47 12.95
C ILE A 275 3.58 1.43 13.90
N CYS A 276 3.47 2.02 15.08
CA CYS A 276 4.59 2.05 16.03
C CYS A 276 4.96 0.66 16.56
N ALA A 277 3.97 -0.17 16.89
CA ALA A 277 4.21 -1.53 17.35
C ALA A 277 4.90 -2.39 16.28
N LEU A 278 4.49 -2.26 15.01
CA LEU A 278 5.11 -2.99 13.91
C LEU A 278 6.48 -2.40 13.53
N ALA A 279 6.69 -1.11 13.69
CA ALA A 279 7.99 -0.47 13.48
C ALA A 279 9.08 -1.01 14.43
N GLU A 280 8.71 -1.48 15.62
CA GLU A 280 9.65 -2.11 16.57
C GLU A 280 10.23 -3.43 16.05
N VAL A 281 9.48 -4.16 15.23
CA VAL A 281 9.88 -5.48 14.67
C VAL A 281 10.33 -5.39 13.21
N GLU A 282 10.30 -4.22 12.60
CA GLU A 282 10.77 -4.00 11.22
C GLU A 282 12.29 -4.24 11.13
N SER A 283 12.73 -4.90 10.05
CA SER A 283 14.16 -5.11 9.75
C SER A 283 14.93 -3.79 9.62
N ALA A 284 16.25 -3.82 9.76
CA ALA A 284 17.07 -2.60 9.67
C ALA A 284 17.10 -1.99 8.25
N ASP A 285 16.91 -2.82 7.23
CA ASP A 285 16.86 -2.42 5.82
C ASP A 285 15.43 -2.09 5.34
N GLY A 286 14.42 -2.16 6.22
CA GLY A 286 13.02 -1.90 5.88
C GLY A 286 12.41 -2.98 4.97
N SER A 287 13.07 -4.12 4.79
CA SER A 287 12.55 -5.25 4.03
C SER A 287 11.54 -6.05 4.86
N SER A 288 10.46 -6.48 4.18
CA SER A 288 9.43 -7.42 4.66
C SER A 288 9.81 -8.87 4.37
#